data_AF-A0A437J4W3-F1
#
_entry.id   AF-A0A437J4W3-F1
#
_cell.length_a   1.000
_cell.length_b   1.000
_cell.length_c   1.000
_cell.angle_alpha   90.00
_cell.angle_beta   90.00
_cell.angle_gamma   90.00
#
_symmetry.space_group_name_H-M   'P 1'
#
loop_
_entity.id
_entity.type
_entity.pdbx_description
1 polymer ?
#
loop_
_entity_poly.entity_id
_entity_poly.type
_entity_poly.pdbx_seq_one_letter_code
_entity_poly.pdbx_strand_id
1 'polypeptide(L)'
;MKVLVVNSMAPYVWGGAEELSQHLIYNLRQRNIDAELLRLPFQWEPYSGIPGEIARFKMMKLPNVDRVISMKFPAYFISASHHTTWLIHQYRQAYDMWDSPYCNIPHDKNGIVVKDFIRAQDNEYFKSANNIFTISDEISRRLYKYNGIQAEALRAPINDPHLFTGADPSGYILAPGRINSSKRQFLLVEAMQHLPATAKLVIAGPPESDADRMMLHDLVGRLDLAAQVKLDLRFLTRQELADYVNHATAVAYLPFQEDSYGYVTMEAFEAGKAVITCRDAGEILELVIDGNTGFISEADAESLAGAMAALLYNPNMAARMGAQAKAFWRSKDINWGSHLTKLLGEI
;
A
#
# COMPACT_ATOMS: atom_id res chain seq x y z
N MET A 1 23.83 15.72 -11.28
CA MET A 1 22.57 15.25 -11.91
C MET A 1 21.41 15.69 -11.04
N LYS A 2 20.46 16.43 -11.63
CA LYS A 2 19.22 16.89 -11.02
C LYS A 2 18.08 15.94 -11.37
N VAL A 3 17.58 15.23 -10.37
CA VAL A 3 16.51 14.24 -10.52
C VAL A 3 15.22 14.79 -9.93
N LEU A 4 14.17 14.86 -10.74
CA LEU A 4 12.84 15.20 -10.26
C LEU A 4 11.99 13.93 -10.13
N VAL A 5 11.56 13.61 -8.91
CA VAL A 5 10.55 12.58 -8.70
C VAL A 5 9.19 13.26 -8.80
N VAL A 6 8.31 12.76 -9.68
CA VAL A 6 7.02 13.38 -9.94
C VAL A 6 5.89 12.44 -9.56
N ASN A 7 5.01 12.93 -8.70
CA ASN A 7 3.91 12.16 -8.14
C ASN A 7 2.61 12.99 -8.17
N SER A 8 1.47 12.33 -8.36
CA SER A 8 0.18 12.98 -8.18
C SER A 8 -0.26 12.89 -6.71
N MET A 9 -1.04 13.85 -6.25
CA MET A 9 -1.56 13.88 -4.88
C MET A 9 -2.98 14.41 -4.77
N ALA A 10 -3.68 13.99 -3.73
CA ALA A 10 -4.77 14.77 -3.14
C ALA A 10 -4.23 15.52 -1.90
N PRO A 11 -4.52 16.82 -1.74
CA PRO A 11 -4.11 17.58 -0.56
C PRO A 11 -4.57 16.89 0.74
N TYR A 12 -3.70 16.90 1.76
CA TYR A 12 -3.92 16.26 3.07
C TYR A 12 -4.12 14.74 3.06
N VAL A 13 -4.08 14.09 1.89
CA VAL A 13 -4.07 12.63 1.79
C VAL A 13 -2.63 12.12 1.80
N TRP A 14 -2.39 11.16 2.69
CA TRP A 14 -1.06 10.59 2.89
C TRP A 14 -1.15 9.08 3.13
N GLY A 15 -0.38 8.28 2.39
CA GLY A 15 -0.31 6.83 2.55
C GLY A 15 0.97 6.25 1.96
N GLY A 16 0.95 4.93 1.70
CA GLY A 16 2.14 4.19 1.27
C GLY A 16 2.81 4.75 0.01
N ALA A 17 2.03 5.26 -0.95
CA ALA A 17 2.60 5.83 -2.16
C ALA A 17 3.32 7.18 -1.93
N GLU A 18 2.81 8.01 -1.01
CA GLU A 18 3.49 9.24 -0.58
C GLU A 18 4.78 8.90 0.17
N GLU A 19 4.70 7.96 1.12
CA GLU A 19 5.83 7.45 1.87
C GLU A 19 6.94 6.89 0.96
N LEU A 20 6.57 6.08 -0.03
CA LEU A 20 7.51 5.54 -1.01
C LEU A 20 8.22 6.66 -1.79
N SER A 21 7.49 7.69 -2.22
CA SER A 21 8.09 8.81 -2.97
C SER A 21 9.02 9.68 -2.11
N GLN A 22 8.71 9.86 -0.83
CA GLN A 22 9.58 10.55 0.13
C GLN A 22 10.86 9.75 0.39
N HIS A 23 10.73 8.43 0.58
CA HIS A 23 11.88 7.56 0.79
C HIS A 23 12.74 7.41 -0.46
N LEU A 24 12.16 7.48 -1.66
CA LEU A 24 12.92 7.56 -2.90
C LEU A 24 13.81 8.81 -2.92
N ILE A 25 13.29 9.99 -2.56
CA ILE A 25 14.10 11.21 -2.44
C ILE A 25 15.18 11.08 -1.38
N TYR A 26 14.82 10.59 -0.20
CA TYR A 26 15.78 10.40 0.89
C TYR A 26 16.96 9.55 0.41
N ASN A 27 16.70 8.38 -0.18
CA ASN A 27 17.74 7.46 -0.64
C ASN A 27 18.53 8.00 -1.85
N LEU A 28 17.92 8.77 -2.75
CA LEU A 28 18.64 9.47 -3.81
C LEU A 28 19.64 10.48 -3.22
N ARG A 29 19.22 11.27 -2.23
CA ARG A 29 20.08 12.27 -1.56
C ARG A 29 21.21 11.62 -0.77
N GLN A 30 20.99 10.45 -0.16
CA GLN A 30 22.06 9.66 0.47
C GLN A 30 23.17 9.24 -0.53
N ARG A 31 22.90 9.28 -1.83
CA ARG A 31 23.88 9.05 -2.90
C ARG A 31 24.45 10.34 -3.50
N ASN A 32 24.31 11.47 -2.82
CA ASN A 32 24.73 12.80 -3.30
C ASN A 32 24.07 13.20 -4.63
N ILE A 33 22.86 12.72 -4.90
CA ILE A 33 22.05 13.15 -6.05
C ILE A 33 21.21 14.34 -5.63
N ASP A 34 21.22 15.40 -6.45
CA ASP A 34 20.35 16.56 -6.27
C ASP A 34 18.92 16.16 -6.68
N ALA A 35 18.10 15.77 -5.70
CA ALA A 35 16.79 15.20 -5.92
C ALA A 35 15.69 16.01 -5.22
N GLU A 36 14.59 16.25 -5.93
CA GLU A 36 13.41 16.97 -5.43
C GLU A 36 12.12 16.21 -5.75
N LEU A 37 11.15 16.25 -4.83
CA LEU A 37 9.82 15.69 -5.02
C LEU A 37 8.85 16.78 -5.48
N LEU A 38 8.34 16.65 -6.71
CA LEU A 38 7.24 17.46 -7.20
C LEU A 38 5.92 16.69 -7.05
N ARG A 39 5.06 17.14 -6.13
CA ARG A 39 3.70 16.61 -5.96
C ARG A 39 2.69 17.54 -6.62
N LEU A 40 2.00 17.03 -7.63
CA LEU A 40 1.00 17.79 -8.37
C LEU A 40 -0.40 17.38 -7.92
N PRO A 41 -1.27 18.31 -7.48
CA PRO A 41 -2.67 18.00 -7.22
C PRO A 41 -3.29 17.32 -8.44
N PHE A 42 -4.08 16.27 -8.21
CA PHE A 42 -4.89 15.61 -9.23
C PHE A 42 -6.29 15.39 -8.67
N GLN A 43 -7.30 15.85 -9.43
CA GLN A 43 -8.70 15.72 -9.06
C GLN A 43 -9.38 14.74 -10.01
N TRP A 44 -9.87 13.63 -9.46
CA TRP A 44 -10.57 12.58 -10.22
C TRP A 44 -12.10 12.72 -10.21
N GLU A 45 -12.64 13.65 -9.40
CA GLU A 45 -14.07 13.97 -9.31
C GLU A 45 -14.35 15.42 -9.74
N PRO A 46 -15.28 15.68 -10.67
CA PRO A 46 -16.06 14.68 -11.41
C PRO A 46 -15.20 13.94 -12.45
N TYR A 47 -15.55 12.69 -12.76
CA TYR A 47 -14.86 11.86 -13.77
C TYR A 47 -14.67 12.56 -15.13
N SER A 48 -15.61 13.45 -15.49
CA SER A 48 -15.56 14.22 -16.74
C SER A 48 -14.37 15.18 -16.84
N GLY A 49 -13.72 15.51 -15.72
CA GLY A 49 -12.54 16.37 -15.68
C GLY A 49 -11.22 15.66 -16.00
N ILE A 50 -11.18 14.32 -15.93
CA ILE A 50 -9.96 13.53 -16.08
C ILE A 50 -9.22 13.80 -17.42
N PRO A 51 -9.88 13.93 -18.58
CA PRO A 51 -9.20 14.29 -19.82
C PRO A 51 -8.45 15.62 -19.76
N GLY A 52 -9.02 16.63 -19.09
CA GLY A 52 -8.38 17.93 -18.89
C GLY A 52 -7.16 17.83 -17.97
N GLU A 53 -7.24 17.02 -16.93
CA GLU A 53 -6.09 16.74 -16.05
C GLU A 53 -4.97 16.03 -16.82
N ILE A 54 -5.26 15.01 -17.64
CA ILE A 54 -4.24 14.36 -18.49
C ILE A 54 -3.57 15.40 -19.39
N ALA A 55 -4.34 16.27 -20.05
CA ALA A 55 -3.80 17.32 -20.92
C ALA A 55 -2.89 18.28 -20.13
N ARG A 56 -3.29 18.69 -18.92
CA ARG A 56 -2.48 19.57 -18.04
C ARG A 56 -1.11 18.97 -17.72
N PHE A 57 -1.05 17.67 -17.42
CA PHE A 57 0.22 16.98 -17.16
C PHE A 57 1.05 16.82 -18.44
N LYS A 58 0.46 16.45 -19.59
CA LYS A 58 1.18 16.33 -20.88
C LYS A 58 1.79 17.67 -21.33
N MET A 59 1.13 18.79 -21.06
CA MET A 59 1.59 20.12 -21.47
C MET A 59 2.66 20.71 -20.54
N MET A 60 2.88 20.12 -19.37
CA MET A 60 3.85 20.63 -18.41
C MET A 60 5.28 20.49 -18.93
N LYS A 61 6.07 21.56 -18.77
CA LYS A 61 7.50 21.58 -19.09
C LYS A 61 8.30 21.77 -17.81
N LEU A 62 9.30 20.92 -17.63
CA LEU A 62 10.16 20.92 -16.45
C LEU A 62 11.56 21.43 -16.84
N PRO A 63 11.84 22.74 -16.70
CA PRO A 63 13.18 23.27 -16.93
C PRO A 63 14.14 22.80 -15.83
N ASN A 64 15.45 22.79 -16.12
CA ASN A 64 16.50 22.56 -15.11
C ASN A 64 16.44 21.17 -14.44
N VAL A 65 15.97 20.15 -15.17
CA VAL A 65 15.88 18.75 -14.73
C VAL A 65 16.67 17.88 -15.71
N ASP A 66 17.61 17.10 -15.18
CA ASP A 66 18.40 16.15 -15.99
C ASP A 66 17.61 14.84 -16.21
N ARG A 67 16.81 14.43 -15.21
CA ARG A 67 16.03 13.18 -15.26
C ARG A 67 14.74 13.27 -14.47
N VAL A 68 13.68 12.63 -14.97
CA VAL A 68 12.39 12.49 -14.30
C VAL A 68 12.16 11.03 -13.91
N ILE A 69 11.68 10.80 -12.67
CA ILE A 69 11.12 9.53 -12.22
C ILE A 69 9.65 9.77 -11.87
N SER A 70 8.71 9.22 -12.64
CA SER A 70 7.27 9.36 -12.35
C SER A 70 6.65 8.11 -11.77
N MET A 71 5.67 8.27 -10.88
CA MET A 71 5.15 7.13 -10.11
C MET A 71 3.65 6.84 -10.27
N LYS A 72 2.81 7.85 -10.45
CA LYS A 72 1.34 7.70 -10.47
C LYS A 72 0.71 8.27 -11.72
N PHE A 73 -0.51 7.81 -12.02
CA PHE A 73 -1.40 8.52 -12.93
C PHE A 73 -1.85 9.86 -12.32
N PRO A 74 -1.98 10.95 -13.10
CA PRO A 74 -1.50 11.15 -14.48
C PRO A 74 -0.06 11.70 -14.54
N ALA A 75 0.69 11.68 -13.43
CA ALA A 75 2.05 12.23 -13.31
C ALA A 75 3.05 11.66 -14.33
N TYR A 76 2.90 10.39 -14.71
CA TYR A 76 3.75 9.78 -15.73
C TYR A 76 3.56 10.35 -17.14
N PHE A 77 2.52 11.15 -17.41
CA PHE A 77 2.37 11.79 -18.72
C PHE A 77 3.28 13.02 -18.94
N ILE A 78 3.99 13.49 -17.91
CA ILE A 78 4.90 14.63 -18.06
C ILE A 78 6.05 14.24 -18.98
N SER A 79 6.31 15.09 -19.98
CA SER A 79 7.36 14.85 -20.96
C SER A 79 8.73 15.31 -20.44
N ALA A 80 9.72 14.42 -20.54
CA ALA A 80 11.13 14.72 -20.25
C ALA A 80 12.07 13.91 -21.16
N SER A 81 13.27 14.44 -21.44
CA SER A 81 14.25 13.78 -22.32
C SER A 81 14.77 12.46 -21.74
N HIS A 82 14.99 12.41 -20.42
CA HIS A 82 15.36 11.20 -19.69
C HIS A 82 14.28 10.91 -18.65
N HIS A 83 13.44 9.92 -18.95
CA HIS A 83 12.24 9.62 -18.16
C HIS A 83 12.20 8.13 -17.82
N THR A 84 12.17 7.83 -16.53
CA THR A 84 11.86 6.51 -16.01
C THR A 84 10.49 6.53 -15.33
N THR A 85 9.64 5.55 -15.62
CA THR A 85 8.39 5.34 -14.88
C THR A 85 8.56 4.21 -13.89
N TRP A 86 8.29 4.48 -12.61
CA TRP A 86 8.18 3.47 -11.57
C TRP A 86 6.73 3.39 -11.12
N LEU A 87 5.95 2.65 -11.89
CA LEU A 87 4.50 2.65 -11.88
C LEU A 87 3.94 2.02 -10.61
N ILE A 88 3.18 2.80 -9.83
CA ILE A 88 2.39 2.31 -8.71
C ILE A 88 1.16 1.56 -9.21
N HIS A 89 0.35 2.18 -10.07
CA HIS A 89 -0.72 1.55 -10.84
C HIS A 89 -1.26 2.55 -11.88
N GLN A 90 -1.93 2.05 -12.93
CA GLN A 90 -2.76 2.87 -13.81
C GLN A 90 -3.98 3.44 -13.05
N TYR A 91 -4.80 4.24 -13.73
CA TYR A 91 -6.11 4.62 -13.21
C TYR A 91 -7.07 3.41 -13.21
N ARG A 92 -7.06 2.60 -12.14
CA ARG A 92 -7.69 1.28 -12.06
C ARG A 92 -9.17 1.26 -12.42
N GLN A 93 -9.90 2.34 -12.16
CA GLN A 93 -11.32 2.48 -12.50
C GLN A 93 -11.57 2.44 -14.01
N ALA A 94 -10.57 2.78 -14.83
CA ALA A 94 -10.64 2.58 -16.27
C ALA A 94 -10.28 1.13 -16.68
N TYR A 95 -9.91 0.23 -15.76
CA TYR A 95 -9.38 -1.10 -16.03
C TYR A 95 -10.08 -2.19 -15.22
N ASP A 96 -9.39 -2.79 -14.26
CA ASP A 96 -9.84 -3.91 -13.45
C ASP A 96 -10.92 -3.52 -12.42
N MET A 97 -11.00 -2.25 -12.05
CA MET A 97 -12.04 -1.75 -11.17
C MET A 97 -13.28 -1.24 -11.92
N TRP A 98 -13.33 -1.30 -13.26
CA TRP A 98 -14.45 -0.77 -14.04
C TRP A 98 -15.82 -1.34 -13.62
N ASP A 99 -15.89 -2.65 -13.39
CA ASP A 99 -17.11 -3.37 -12.98
C ASP A 99 -17.22 -3.53 -11.45
N SER A 100 -16.35 -2.86 -10.68
CA SER A 100 -16.32 -2.95 -9.22
C SER A 100 -17.21 -1.89 -8.57
N PRO A 101 -17.69 -2.10 -7.32
CA PRO A 101 -18.43 -1.08 -6.58
C PRO A 101 -17.59 0.15 -6.22
N TYR A 102 -16.27 0.11 -6.46
CA TYR A 102 -15.33 1.20 -6.20
C TYR A 102 -15.04 2.05 -7.46
N CYS A 103 -15.72 1.77 -8.59
CA CYS A 103 -15.59 2.56 -9.81
C CYS A 103 -16.29 3.92 -9.65
N ASN A 104 -15.61 4.99 -10.03
CA ASN A 104 -16.16 6.34 -10.02
C ASN A 104 -16.59 6.85 -11.40
N ILE A 105 -16.38 6.06 -12.45
CA ILE A 105 -16.80 6.39 -13.80
C ILE A 105 -18.15 5.68 -14.07
N PRO A 106 -19.21 6.40 -14.46
CA PRO A 106 -20.51 5.78 -14.73
C PRO A 106 -20.46 4.90 -15.97
N HIS A 107 -21.34 3.89 -16.03
CA HIS A 107 -21.43 2.96 -17.17
C HIS A 107 -22.30 3.51 -18.32
N ASP A 108 -22.48 4.83 -18.39
CA ASP A 108 -23.20 5.49 -19.47
C ASP A 108 -22.29 5.79 -20.68
N LYS A 109 -22.87 6.39 -21.73
CA LYS A 109 -22.12 6.76 -22.95
C LYS A 109 -20.93 7.69 -22.66
N ASN A 110 -21.07 8.63 -21.73
CA ASN A 110 -20.02 9.60 -21.42
C ASN A 110 -18.88 8.94 -20.62
N GLY A 111 -19.22 8.08 -19.66
CA GLY A 111 -18.23 7.34 -18.89
C GLY A 111 -17.45 6.35 -19.73
N ILE A 112 -18.10 5.68 -20.70
CA ILE A 112 -17.38 4.84 -21.69
C ILE A 112 -16.38 5.68 -22.49
N VAL A 113 -16.77 6.86 -22.97
CA VAL A 113 -15.87 7.77 -23.70
C VAL A 113 -14.66 8.18 -22.84
N VAL A 114 -14.89 8.54 -21.57
CA VAL A 114 -13.78 8.91 -20.65
C VAL A 114 -12.86 7.72 -20.37
N LYS A 115 -13.42 6.53 -20.11
CA LYS A 115 -12.64 5.30 -19.94
C LYS A 115 -11.76 5.02 -21.15
N ASP A 116 -12.35 5.04 -22.34
CA ASP A 116 -11.63 4.72 -23.58
C ASP A 116 -10.57 5.79 -23.90
N PHE A 117 -10.84 7.06 -23.56
CA PHE A 117 -9.85 8.14 -23.64
C PHE A 117 -8.65 7.87 -22.71
N ILE A 118 -8.88 7.55 -21.44
CA ILE A 118 -7.82 7.23 -20.47
C ILE A 118 -6.96 6.08 -21.02
N ARG A 119 -7.60 5.00 -21.48
CA ARG A 119 -6.91 3.83 -22.05
C ARG A 119 -6.11 4.19 -23.29
N ALA A 120 -6.65 5.03 -24.17
CA ALA A 120 -5.94 5.47 -25.37
C ALA A 120 -4.68 6.28 -25.02
N GLN A 121 -4.77 7.18 -24.05
CA GLN A 121 -3.63 7.98 -23.58
C GLN A 121 -2.57 7.13 -22.89
N ASP A 122 -2.98 6.21 -22.01
CA ASP A 122 -2.06 5.25 -21.37
C ASP A 122 -1.34 4.39 -22.43
N ASN A 123 -2.07 3.88 -23.42
CA ASN A 123 -1.49 3.08 -24.50
C ASN A 123 -0.49 3.86 -25.36
N GLU A 124 -0.79 5.12 -25.68
CA GLU A 124 0.12 6.02 -26.40
C GLU A 124 1.41 6.22 -25.58
N TYR A 125 1.27 6.52 -24.29
CA TYR A 125 2.39 6.75 -23.40
C TYR A 125 3.26 5.50 -23.22
N PHE A 126 2.70 4.39 -22.74
CA PHE A 126 3.50 3.22 -22.38
C PHE A 126 4.18 2.54 -23.59
N LYS A 127 3.64 2.69 -24.82
CA LYS A 127 4.31 2.22 -26.04
C LYS A 127 5.56 3.02 -26.41
N SER A 128 5.61 4.30 -26.01
CA SER A 128 6.70 5.23 -26.34
C SER A 128 7.69 5.45 -25.20
N ALA A 129 7.34 5.06 -23.98
CA ALA A 129 8.20 5.20 -22.82
C ALA A 129 9.35 4.19 -22.86
N ASN A 130 10.57 4.67 -22.63
CA ASN A 130 11.79 3.89 -22.77
C ASN A 130 12.08 2.99 -21.56
N ASN A 131 11.83 3.48 -20.34
CA ASN A 131 12.12 2.77 -19.10
C ASN A 131 10.87 2.71 -18.23
N ILE A 132 10.26 1.53 -18.14
CA ILE A 132 9.10 1.27 -17.27
C ILE A 132 9.46 0.15 -16.31
N PHE A 133 9.34 0.47 -15.03
CA PHE A 133 9.34 -0.47 -13.92
C PHE A 133 8.00 -0.36 -13.20
N THR A 134 7.62 -1.39 -12.49
CA THR A 134 6.42 -1.39 -11.63
C THR A 134 6.84 -1.61 -10.19
N ILE A 135 5.98 -1.25 -9.24
CA ILE A 135 6.26 -1.47 -7.81
C ILE A 135 6.01 -2.92 -7.36
N SER A 136 5.52 -3.80 -8.25
CA SER A 136 5.07 -5.15 -7.90
C SER A 136 4.79 -6.03 -9.12
N ASP A 137 4.75 -7.35 -8.92
CA ASP A 137 4.50 -8.29 -10.03
C ASP A 137 3.04 -8.21 -10.50
N GLU A 138 2.10 -7.94 -9.61
CA GLU A 138 0.69 -7.78 -9.95
C GLU A 138 0.47 -6.59 -10.89
N ILE A 139 1.18 -5.49 -10.68
CA ILE A 139 1.11 -4.31 -11.54
C ILE A 139 1.77 -4.60 -12.90
N SER A 140 2.90 -5.32 -12.94
CA SER A 140 3.48 -5.81 -14.20
C SER A 140 2.50 -6.68 -14.98
N ARG A 141 1.81 -7.59 -14.30
CA ARG A 141 0.80 -8.46 -14.93
C ARG A 141 -0.37 -7.66 -15.50
N ARG A 142 -0.86 -6.64 -14.79
CA ARG A 142 -1.93 -5.75 -15.28
C ARG A 142 -1.49 -4.91 -16.46
N LEU A 143 -0.30 -4.32 -16.37
CA LEU A 143 0.28 -3.54 -17.46
C LEU A 143 0.41 -4.37 -18.74
N TYR A 144 0.86 -5.62 -18.63
CA TYR A 144 0.88 -6.54 -19.76
C TYR A 144 -0.54 -6.88 -20.24
N LYS A 145 -1.45 -7.26 -19.34
CA LYS A 145 -2.83 -7.64 -19.68
C LYS A 145 -3.59 -6.54 -20.43
N TYR A 146 -3.47 -5.28 -19.98
CA TYR A 146 -4.30 -4.19 -20.47
C TYR A 146 -3.63 -3.30 -21.52
N ASN A 147 -2.31 -3.17 -21.48
CA ASN A 147 -1.56 -2.28 -22.37
C ASN A 147 -0.58 -3.05 -23.28
N GLY A 148 -0.36 -4.35 -23.06
CA GLY A 148 0.58 -5.17 -23.84
C GLY A 148 2.05 -4.88 -23.55
N ILE A 149 2.36 -4.23 -22.42
CA ILE A 149 3.71 -3.78 -22.07
C ILE A 149 4.30 -4.67 -20.98
N GLN A 150 5.45 -5.26 -21.27
CA GLN A 150 6.24 -5.99 -20.28
C GLN A 150 7.11 -5.00 -19.52
N ALA A 151 7.07 -5.05 -18.19
CA ALA A 151 7.88 -4.22 -17.31
C ALA A 151 8.42 -5.07 -16.16
N GLU A 152 9.66 -4.82 -15.77
CA GLU A 152 10.26 -5.45 -14.60
C GLU A 152 9.64 -4.88 -13.31
N ALA A 153 9.32 -5.77 -12.36
CA ALA A 153 8.87 -5.38 -11.04
C ALA A 153 10.07 -5.01 -10.14
N LEU A 154 10.20 -3.72 -9.88
CA LEU A 154 11.07 -3.18 -8.84
C LEU A 154 10.25 -2.98 -7.57
N ARG A 155 10.15 -4.04 -6.77
CA ARG A 155 9.29 -4.08 -5.58
C ARG A 155 9.62 -2.96 -4.61
N ALA A 156 8.60 -2.28 -4.11
CA ALA A 156 8.78 -1.19 -3.14
C ALA A 156 9.60 -1.67 -1.91
N PRO A 157 10.77 -1.05 -1.63
CA PRO A 157 11.52 -1.38 -0.42
C PRO A 157 10.79 -0.94 0.85
N ILE A 158 11.05 -1.64 1.96
CA ILE A 158 10.59 -1.21 3.28
C ILE A 158 11.21 0.15 3.68
N ASN A 159 10.43 0.94 4.39
CA ASN A 159 10.83 2.23 4.94
C ASN A 159 11.28 2.06 6.39
N ASP A 160 12.39 2.70 6.76
CA ASP A 160 12.93 2.71 8.12
C ASP A 160 13.05 1.33 8.80
N PRO A 161 13.65 0.31 8.14
CA PRO A 161 13.68 -1.06 8.70
C PRO A 161 14.33 -1.14 10.10
N HIS A 162 15.21 -0.18 10.42
CA HIS A 162 15.88 -0.07 11.72
C HIS A 162 14.92 0.20 12.90
N LEU A 163 13.71 0.70 12.66
CA LEU A 163 12.69 0.90 13.70
C LEU A 163 11.97 -0.40 14.09
N PHE A 164 11.95 -1.39 13.20
CA PHE A 164 11.16 -2.62 13.33
C PHE A 164 12.06 -3.77 13.82
N THR A 165 12.48 -3.70 15.08
CA THR A 165 13.43 -4.68 15.65
C THR A 165 12.75 -5.94 16.18
N GLY A 166 11.48 -5.83 16.58
CA GLY A 166 10.79 -6.79 17.43
C GLY A 166 11.13 -6.56 18.91
N ALA A 167 10.11 -6.69 19.77
CA ALA A 167 10.23 -6.66 21.23
C ALA A 167 9.32 -7.74 21.84
N ASP A 168 9.39 -7.89 23.17
CA ASP A 168 8.55 -8.83 23.91
C ASP A 168 7.06 -8.48 23.69
N PRO A 169 6.23 -9.47 23.33
CA PRO A 169 4.84 -9.22 22.99
C PRO A 169 4.02 -8.82 24.22
N SER A 170 3.22 -7.77 24.08
CA SER A 170 2.32 -7.24 25.10
C SER A 170 0.91 -7.85 25.07
N GLY A 171 0.72 -8.95 24.35
CA GLY A 171 -0.53 -9.73 24.38
C GLY A 171 -1.68 -9.16 23.55
N TYR A 172 -1.41 -8.43 22.46
CA TYR A 172 -2.44 -7.92 21.56
C TYR A 172 -2.17 -8.23 20.09
N ILE A 173 -3.25 -8.28 19.31
CA ILE A 173 -3.20 -8.20 17.84
C ILE A 173 -3.25 -6.73 17.44
N LEU A 174 -2.37 -6.32 16.53
CA LEU A 174 -2.35 -4.96 15.99
C LEU A 174 -2.95 -4.94 14.58
N ALA A 175 -3.86 -4.02 14.31
CA ALA A 175 -4.36 -3.73 12.97
C ALA A 175 -4.02 -2.28 12.61
N PRO A 176 -2.84 -2.04 12.01
CA PRO A 176 -2.40 -0.69 11.70
C PRO A 176 -2.80 -0.26 10.28
N GLY A 177 -2.74 1.05 10.03
CA GLY A 177 -2.92 1.64 8.71
C GLY A 177 -4.20 2.47 8.59
N ARG A 178 -4.47 2.94 7.37
CA ARG A 178 -5.68 3.74 7.10
C ARG A 178 -6.93 2.90 7.32
N ILE A 179 -7.92 3.47 8.00
CA ILE A 179 -9.18 2.78 8.28
C ILE A 179 -10.18 3.18 7.20
N ASN A 180 -10.64 2.19 6.44
CA ASN A 180 -11.72 2.30 5.47
C ASN A 180 -12.28 0.90 5.15
N SER A 181 -13.33 0.86 4.33
CA SER A 181 -13.99 -0.38 3.91
C SER A 181 -13.05 -1.39 3.23
N SER A 182 -12.05 -0.92 2.46
CA SER A 182 -11.11 -1.80 1.75
C SER A 182 -10.05 -2.45 2.64
N LYS A 183 -9.77 -1.89 3.83
CA LYS A 183 -8.82 -2.46 4.81
C LYS A 183 -9.48 -3.32 5.89
N ARG A 184 -10.82 -3.32 5.95
CA ARG A 184 -11.67 -4.28 6.67
C ARG A 184 -11.34 -4.49 8.15
N GLN A 185 -10.85 -3.47 8.85
CA GLN A 185 -10.56 -3.57 10.28
C GLN A 185 -11.81 -3.87 11.13
N PHE A 186 -13.00 -3.54 10.64
CA PHE A 186 -14.27 -3.87 11.30
C PHE A 186 -14.47 -5.38 11.50
N LEU A 187 -14.00 -6.22 10.57
CA LEU A 187 -14.09 -7.68 10.69
C LEU A 187 -13.29 -8.20 11.91
N LEU A 188 -12.19 -7.52 12.27
CA LEU A 188 -11.41 -7.86 13.46
C LEU A 188 -12.16 -7.49 14.74
N VAL A 189 -12.94 -6.41 14.74
CA VAL A 189 -13.80 -6.05 15.87
C VAL A 189 -14.91 -7.08 16.04
N GLU A 190 -15.55 -7.51 14.95
CA GLU A 190 -16.56 -8.58 14.98
C GLU A 190 -15.96 -9.91 15.47
N ALA A 191 -14.74 -10.25 15.02
CA ALA A 191 -14.03 -11.45 15.46
C ALA A 191 -13.82 -11.50 16.99
N MET A 192 -13.68 -10.35 17.66
CA MET A 192 -13.51 -10.30 19.12
C MET A 192 -14.70 -10.88 19.89
N GLN A 193 -15.90 -10.94 19.31
CA GLN A 193 -17.07 -11.56 19.96
C GLN A 193 -16.91 -13.07 20.19
N HIS A 194 -16.03 -13.70 19.41
CA HIS A 194 -15.75 -15.14 19.49
C HIS A 194 -14.53 -15.45 20.37
N LEU A 195 -13.91 -14.43 20.97
CA LEU A 195 -12.73 -14.54 21.81
C LEU A 195 -13.06 -14.30 23.28
N PRO A 196 -12.31 -14.88 24.23
CA PRO A 196 -12.55 -14.60 25.65
C PRO A 196 -12.12 -13.17 25.99
N ALA A 197 -12.69 -12.60 27.06
CA ALA A 197 -12.51 -11.20 27.48
C ALA A 197 -11.05 -10.75 27.72
N THR A 198 -10.12 -11.70 27.82
CA THR A 198 -8.68 -11.47 27.93
C THR A 198 -8.03 -11.06 26.60
N ALA A 199 -8.65 -11.35 25.46
CA ALA A 199 -8.13 -11.00 24.14
C ALA A 199 -8.05 -9.48 23.99
N LYS A 200 -6.96 -8.99 23.38
CA LYS A 200 -6.75 -7.57 23.10
C LYS A 200 -6.50 -7.31 21.62
N LEU A 201 -7.20 -6.31 21.09
CA LEU A 201 -7.04 -5.79 19.74
C LEU A 201 -6.70 -4.30 19.82
N VAL A 202 -5.72 -3.88 19.03
CA VAL A 202 -5.40 -2.46 18.83
C VAL A 202 -5.61 -2.13 17.36
N ILE A 203 -6.53 -1.22 17.06
CA ILE A 203 -6.68 -0.62 15.73
C ILE A 203 -5.99 0.74 15.76
N ALA A 204 -4.99 0.93 14.89
CA ALA A 204 -4.07 2.06 14.95
C ALA A 204 -3.91 2.75 13.59
N GLY A 205 -4.41 3.97 13.49
CA GLY A 205 -4.26 4.80 12.29
C GLY A 205 -5.47 5.68 11.99
N PRO A 206 -5.32 6.66 11.09
CA PRO A 206 -6.37 7.61 10.80
C PRO A 206 -7.51 6.99 9.96
N PRO A 207 -8.78 7.29 10.29
CA PRO A 207 -9.92 7.06 9.41
C PRO A 207 -9.79 7.84 8.10
N GLU A 208 -10.23 7.23 6.99
CA GLU A 208 -10.34 7.91 5.70
C GLU A 208 -11.47 8.95 5.71
N SER A 209 -12.54 8.67 6.46
CA SER A 209 -13.67 9.56 6.68
C SER A 209 -14.18 9.53 8.12
N ASP A 210 -14.97 10.54 8.49
CA ASP A 210 -15.69 10.52 9.78
C ASP A 210 -16.73 9.39 9.86
N ALA A 211 -17.25 8.93 8.73
CA ALA A 211 -18.13 7.75 8.69
C ALA A 211 -17.38 6.48 9.10
N ASP A 212 -16.14 6.30 8.64
CA ASP A 212 -15.29 5.17 9.05
C ASP A 212 -14.97 5.22 10.55
N ARG A 213 -14.72 6.43 11.08
CA ARG A 213 -14.54 6.67 12.52
C ARG A 213 -15.77 6.24 13.31
N MET A 214 -16.94 6.75 12.93
CA MET A 214 -18.20 6.49 13.62
C MET A 214 -18.56 5.01 13.58
N MET A 215 -18.37 4.36 12.43
CA MET A 215 -18.66 2.94 12.25
C MET A 215 -17.87 2.06 13.23
N LEU A 216 -16.56 2.30 13.41
CA LEU A 216 -15.78 1.52 14.39
C LEU A 216 -16.19 1.80 15.83
N HIS A 217 -16.45 3.07 16.19
CA HIS A 217 -16.90 3.39 17.56
C HIS A 217 -18.26 2.77 17.89
N ASP A 218 -19.22 2.85 16.96
CA ASP A 218 -20.53 2.22 17.11
C ASP A 218 -20.40 0.70 17.23
N LEU A 219 -19.60 0.08 16.37
CA LEU A 219 -19.37 -1.37 16.41
C LEU A 219 -18.77 -1.82 17.75
N VAL A 220 -17.73 -1.14 18.24
CA VAL A 220 -17.12 -1.46 19.56
C VAL A 220 -18.13 -1.28 20.70
N GLY A 221 -18.95 -0.22 20.67
CA GLY A 221 -19.96 0.05 21.69
C GLY A 221 -21.11 -0.96 21.66
N ARG A 222 -21.66 -1.23 20.47
CA ARG A 222 -22.78 -2.17 20.24
C ARG A 222 -22.44 -3.60 20.65
N LEU A 223 -21.16 -3.98 20.52
CA LEU A 223 -20.67 -5.31 20.88
C LEU A 223 -20.10 -5.40 22.31
N ASP A 224 -20.13 -4.30 23.07
CA ASP A 224 -19.57 -4.18 24.43
C ASP A 224 -18.08 -4.58 24.53
N LEU A 225 -17.29 -4.13 23.54
CA LEU A 225 -15.88 -4.51 23.37
C LEU A 225 -14.89 -3.45 23.86
N ALA A 226 -15.34 -2.39 24.54
CA ALA A 226 -14.49 -1.25 24.93
C ALA A 226 -13.30 -1.65 25.82
N ALA A 227 -13.42 -2.72 26.62
CA ALA A 227 -12.32 -3.24 27.44
C ALA A 227 -11.30 -4.09 26.65
N GLN A 228 -11.65 -4.55 25.44
CA GLN A 228 -10.85 -5.47 24.62
C GLN A 228 -10.24 -4.76 23.40
N VAL A 229 -10.91 -3.74 22.87
CA VAL A 229 -10.52 -3.04 21.65
C VAL A 229 -10.05 -1.63 21.96
N LYS A 230 -8.78 -1.34 21.67
CA LYS A 230 -8.22 0.01 21.69
C LYS A 230 -8.30 0.61 20.28
N LEU A 231 -8.95 1.77 20.17
CA LEU A 231 -8.96 2.57 18.95
C LEU A 231 -7.99 3.75 19.10
N ASP A 232 -6.82 3.68 18.47
CA ASP A 232 -5.89 4.80 18.35
C ASP A 232 -5.99 5.42 16.95
N LEU A 233 -7.00 6.28 16.78
CA LEU A 233 -7.42 6.82 15.48
C LEU A 233 -6.64 8.07 15.04
N ARG A 234 -5.47 8.30 15.63
CA ARG A 234 -4.60 9.44 15.34
C ARG A 234 -3.76 9.16 14.10
N PHE A 235 -3.21 10.22 13.52
CA PHE A 235 -2.06 10.09 12.62
C PHE A 235 -0.82 9.85 13.49
N LEU A 236 -0.35 8.60 13.54
CA LEU A 236 0.78 8.19 14.36
C LEU A 236 2.10 8.57 13.70
N THR A 237 3.08 8.99 14.51
CA THR A 237 4.46 9.10 14.05
C THR A 237 5.04 7.73 13.68
N ARG A 238 6.11 7.69 12.87
CA ARG A 238 6.81 6.43 12.53
C ARG A 238 7.27 5.68 13.77
N GLN A 239 7.77 6.39 14.79
CA GLN A 239 8.20 5.79 16.04
C GLN A 239 7.03 5.18 16.83
N GLU A 240 5.92 5.92 16.99
CA GLU A 240 4.73 5.38 17.69
C GLU A 240 4.18 4.13 16.99
N LEU A 241 4.14 4.13 15.65
CA LEU A 241 3.70 2.96 14.88
C LEU A 241 4.67 1.78 15.06
N ALA A 242 5.98 2.02 14.97
CA ALA A 242 6.99 1.00 15.18
C ALA A 242 6.92 0.40 16.60
N ASP A 243 6.67 1.23 17.62
CA ASP A 243 6.50 0.76 19.00
C ASP A 243 5.29 -0.18 19.13
N TYR A 244 4.17 0.16 18.48
CA TYR A 244 3.02 -0.76 18.39
C TYR A 244 3.39 -2.07 17.68
N VAL A 245 4.03 -2.00 16.51
CA VAL A 245 4.40 -3.21 15.75
C VAL A 245 5.37 -4.09 16.56
N ASN A 246 6.38 -3.50 17.17
CA ASN A 246 7.40 -4.21 17.95
C ASN A 246 6.82 -4.95 19.16
N HIS A 247 5.80 -4.40 19.83
CA HIS A 247 5.18 -5.00 21.01
C HIS A 247 3.92 -5.82 20.70
N ALA A 248 3.48 -5.89 19.45
CA ALA A 248 2.37 -6.75 19.06
C ALA A 248 2.72 -8.24 19.22
N THR A 249 1.73 -9.07 19.53
CA THR A 249 1.86 -10.53 19.42
C THR A 249 1.88 -10.94 17.95
N ALA A 250 1.00 -10.34 17.16
CA ALA A 250 0.93 -10.48 15.70
C ALA A 250 0.23 -9.26 15.10
N VAL A 251 0.38 -9.10 13.79
CA VAL A 251 -0.23 -7.99 13.04
C VAL A 251 -1.33 -8.55 12.14
N ALA A 252 -2.49 -7.91 12.10
CA ALA A 252 -3.56 -8.23 11.16
C ALA A 252 -3.61 -7.15 10.07
N TYR A 253 -3.58 -7.58 8.80
CA TYR A 253 -3.72 -6.71 7.65
C TYR A 253 -4.68 -7.34 6.64
N LEU A 254 -5.89 -6.79 6.54
CA LEU A 254 -7.00 -7.39 5.80
C LEU A 254 -7.41 -6.58 4.56
N PRO A 255 -6.49 -6.11 3.70
CA PRO A 255 -6.89 -5.38 2.50
C PRO A 255 -7.65 -6.31 1.55
N PHE A 256 -8.52 -5.74 0.71
CA PHE A 256 -9.09 -6.43 -0.43
C PHE A 256 -8.23 -6.17 -1.67
N GLN A 257 -7.73 -7.23 -2.31
CA GLN A 257 -6.92 -7.18 -3.54
C GLN A 257 -5.82 -6.11 -3.51
N GLU A 258 -4.88 -6.23 -2.56
CA GLU A 258 -3.71 -5.37 -2.50
C GLU A 258 -2.77 -5.62 -3.69
N ASP A 259 -2.19 -4.54 -4.21
CA ASP A 259 -1.36 -4.56 -5.42
C ASP A 259 0.14 -4.57 -5.10
N SER A 260 0.50 -4.86 -3.85
CA SER A 260 1.87 -4.87 -3.35
C SER A 260 1.93 -5.73 -2.09
N TYR A 261 3.14 -5.90 -1.57
CA TYR A 261 3.33 -6.53 -0.27
C TYR A 261 2.74 -5.72 0.90
N GLY A 262 2.51 -4.42 0.72
CA GLY A 262 1.98 -3.53 1.74
C GLY A 262 2.98 -3.23 2.87
N TYR A 263 3.12 -1.95 3.23
CA TYR A 263 4.04 -1.56 4.32
C TYR A 263 3.73 -2.26 5.64
N VAL A 264 2.44 -2.46 5.97
CA VAL A 264 2.03 -3.17 7.19
C VAL A 264 2.65 -4.58 7.27
N THR A 265 2.58 -5.35 6.18
CA THR A 265 3.15 -6.71 6.15
C THR A 265 4.67 -6.68 6.24
N MET A 266 5.32 -5.79 5.47
CA MET A 266 6.78 -5.68 5.45
C MET A 266 7.32 -5.27 6.83
N GLU A 267 6.68 -4.30 7.49
CA GLU A 267 7.04 -3.81 8.83
C GLU A 267 6.82 -4.88 9.90
N ALA A 268 5.70 -5.61 9.83
CA ALA A 268 5.45 -6.75 10.70
C ALA A 268 6.52 -7.84 10.54
N PHE A 269 6.85 -8.19 9.29
CA PHE A 269 7.86 -9.22 9.01
C PHE A 269 9.24 -8.76 9.44
N GLU A 270 9.64 -7.51 9.19
CA GLU A 270 10.91 -6.96 9.68
C GLU A 270 10.98 -6.97 11.22
N ALA A 271 9.88 -6.67 11.91
CA ALA A 271 9.77 -6.78 13.37
C ALA A 271 9.65 -8.23 13.89
N GLY A 272 9.65 -9.24 13.00
CA GLY A 272 9.50 -10.63 13.39
C GLY A 272 8.13 -10.96 13.96
N LYS A 273 7.07 -10.41 13.38
CA LYS A 273 5.67 -10.64 13.77
C LYS A 273 4.96 -11.43 12.67
N ALA A 274 4.21 -12.44 13.09
CA ALA A 274 3.31 -13.17 12.21
C ALA A 274 2.20 -12.24 11.70
N VAL A 275 1.72 -12.48 10.48
CA VAL A 275 0.63 -11.69 9.89
C VAL A 275 -0.63 -12.51 9.71
N ILE A 276 -1.79 -11.97 10.11
CA ILE A 276 -3.11 -12.50 9.76
C ILE A 276 -3.61 -11.70 8.55
N THR A 277 -4.03 -12.39 7.50
CA THR A 277 -4.65 -11.78 6.31
C THR A 277 -5.81 -12.62 5.79
N CYS A 278 -6.49 -12.14 4.75
CA CYS A 278 -7.63 -12.85 4.13
C CYS A 278 -7.24 -13.49 2.79
N ARG A 279 -7.95 -14.55 2.37
CA ARG A 279 -7.72 -15.26 1.10
C ARG A 279 -7.81 -14.38 -0.14
N ASP A 280 -8.50 -13.26 -0.07
CA ASP A 280 -8.68 -12.27 -1.13
C ASP A 280 -7.76 -11.04 -1.00
N ALA A 281 -6.69 -11.12 -0.20
CA ALA A 281 -5.81 -9.99 0.11
C ALA A 281 -4.86 -9.55 -1.02
N GLY A 282 -4.77 -10.29 -2.13
CA GLY A 282 -3.91 -9.94 -3.26
C GLY A 282 -2.44 -10.35 -3.04
N GLU A 283 -1.50 -9.50 -3.45
CA GLU A 283 -0.07 -9.85 -3.54
C GLU A 283 0.61 -10.11 -2.18
N ILE A 284 -0.02 -9.70 -1.07
CA ILE A 284 0.39 -10.04 0.29
C ILE A 284 0.50 -11.56 0.51
N LEU A 285 -0.29 -12.34 -0.23
CA LEU A 285 -0.30 -13.80 -0.18
C LEU A 285 1.00 -14.44 -0.69
N GLU A 286 1.88 -13.68 -1.37
CA GLU A 286 3.23 -14.13 -1.71
C GLU A 286 4.20 -14.06 -0.52
N LEU A 287 3.87 -13.28 0.52
CA LEU A 287 4.62 -13.16 1.77
C LEU A 287 4.01 -13.99 2.90
N VAL A 288 2.70 -13.91 3.06
CA VAL A 288 1.97 -14.65 4.11
C VAL A 288 1.74 -16.08 3.64
N ILE A 289 2.52 -17.01 4.18
CA ILE A 289 2.42 -18.44 3.94
C ILE A 289 1.67 -19.04 5.12
N ASP A 290 0.47 -19.55 4.86
CA ASP A 290 -0.43 -20.08 5.88
C ASP A 290 0.25 -21.15 6.76
N GLY A 291 0.14 -21.00 8.07
CA GLY A 291 0.76 -21.89 9.05
C GLY A 291 2.29 -21.75 9.22
N ASN A 292 2.94 -20.88 8.43
CA ASN A 292 4.39 -20.69 8.42
C ASN A 292 4.80 -19.25 8.80
N THR A 293 4.41 -18.24 8.02
CA THR A 293 4.73 -16.82 8.32
C THR A 293 3.53 -16.06 8.90
N GLY A 294 2.38 -16.73 9.00
CA GLY A 294 1.12 -16.14 9.42
C GLY A 294 -0.07 -17.06 9.16
N PHE A 295 -1.26 -16.46 9.11
CA PHE A 295 -2.51 -17.15 8.77
C PHE A 295 -3.23 -16.46 7.62
N ILE A 296 -3.78 -17.27 6.72
CA ILE A 296 -4.68 -16.84 5.65
C ILE A 296 -6.08 -17.34 5.99
N SER A 297 -6.93 -16.43 6.46
CA SER A 297 -8.31 -16.74 6.87
C SER A 297 -9.32 -16.42 5.75
N GLU A 298 -10.52 -16.95 5.89
CA GLU A 298 -11.68 -16.39 5.18
C GLU A 298 -12.02 -15.00 5.76
N ALA A 299 -12.67 -14.15 4.96
CA ALA A 299 -13.01 -12.78 5.32
C ALA A 299 -14.29 -12.70 6.18
N ASP A 300 -14.33 -13.47 7.26
CA ASP A 300 -15.43 -13.53 8.21
C ASP A 300 -14.92 -13.55 9.67
N ALA A 301 -15.79 -13.15 10.59
CA ALA A 301 -15.44 -12.97 12.00
C ALA A 301 -14.97 -14.27 12.69
N GLU A 302 -15.57 -15.41 12.37
CA GLU A 302 -15.27 -16.69 13.03
C GLU A 302 -13.90 -17.21 12.61
N SER A 303 -13.62 -17.19 11.30
CA SER A 303 -12.32 -17.58 10.72
C SER A 303 -11.18 -16.69 11.23
N LEU A 304 -11.42 -15.39 11.34
CA LEU A 304 -10.43 -14.44 11.87
C LEU A 304 -10.22 -14.64 13.37
N ALA A 305 -11.28 -14.90 14.14
CA ALA A 305 -11.15 -15.20 15.57
C ALA A 305 -10.30 -16.44 15.82
N GLY A 306 -10.46 -17.50 15.01
CA GLY A 306 -9.63 -18.69 15.07
C GLY A 306 -8.13 -18.38 14.91
N ALA A 307 -7.77 -17.59 13.89
CA ALA A 307 -6.39 -17.17 13.65
C ALA A 307 -5.84 -16.27 14.77
N MET A 308 -6.66 -15.34 15.27
CA MET A 308 -6.30 -14.46 16.39
C MET A 308 -6.06 -15.27 17.67
N ALA A 309 -6.94 -16.22 18.00
CA ALA A 309 -6.81 -17.10 19.15
C ALA A 309 -5.54 -17.96 19.06
N ALA A 310 -5.26 -18.53 17.88
CA ALA A 310 -4.07 -19.34 17.66
C ALA A 310 -2.78 -18.58 18.00
N LEU A 311 -2.68 -17.30 17.61
CA LEU A 311 -1.49 -16.47 17.90
C LEU A 311 -1.48 -15.91 19.32
N LEU A 312 -2.62 -15.43 19.84
CA LEU A 312 -2.71 -14.85 21.18
C LEU A 312 -2.44 -15.88 22.29
N TYR A 313 -2.92 -17.11 22.13
CA TYR A 313 -2.87 -18.15 23.18
C TYR A 313 -1.80 -19.21 22.96
N ASN A 314 -0.99 -19.09 21.90
CA ASN A 314 0.19 -19.95 21.67
C ASN A 314 1.42 -19.08 21.37
N PRO A 315 2.04 -18.44 22.39
CA PRO A 315 3.15 -17.49 22.18
C PRO A 315 4.35 -18.13 21.46
N ASN A 316 4.63 -19.41 21.70
CA ASN A 316 5.67 -20.14 20.98
C ASN A 316 5.38 -20.27 19.48
N MET A 317 4.11 -20.46 19.11
CA MET A 317 3.69 -20.49 17.71
C MET A 317 3.86 -19.12 17.07
N ALA A 318 3.38 -18.06 17.72
CA ALA A 318 3.51 -16.70 17.23
C ALA A 318 4.98 -16.28 17.04
N ALA A 319 5.84 -16.57 18.02
CA ALA A 319 7.28 -16.30 17.93
C ALA A 319 7.95 -17.10 16.81
N ARG A 320 7.62 -18.39 16.66
CA ARG A 320 8.13 -19.23 15.57
C ARG A 320 7.74 -18.69 14.20
N MET A 321 6.47 -18.35 14.01
CA MET A 321 5.97 -17.82 12.74
C MET A 321 6.57 -16.45 12.42
N GLY A 322 6.68 -15.58 13.43
CA GLY A 322 7.31 -14.28 13.30
C GLY A 322 8.80 -14.37 12.91
N ALA A 323 9.55 -15.31 13.48
CA ALA A 323 10.93 -15.57 13.08
C ALA A 323 11.03 -16.07 11.62
N GLN A 324 10.13 -16.95 11.20
CA GLN A 324 10.05 -17.43 9.81
C GLN A 324 9.69 -16.28 8.85
N ALA A 325 8.75 -15.43 9.23
CA ALA A 325 8.35 -14.24 8.49
C ALA A 325 9.54 -13.28 8.26
N LYS A 326 10.30 -12.97 9.32
CA LYS A 326 11.50 -12.12 9.23
C LYS A 326 12.58 -12.69 8.34
N ALA A 327 12.87 -13.98 8.48
CA ALA A 327 13.85 -14.67 7.65
C ALA A 327 13.43 -14.65 6.17
N PHE A 328 12.15 -14.92 5.89
CA PHE A 328 11.61 -14.93 4.54
C PHE A 328 11.58 -13.54 3.90
N TRP A 329 11.21 -12.50 4.67
CA TRP A 329 11.27 -11.12 4.20
C TRP A 329 12.69 -10.74 3.80
N ARG A 330 13.66 -10.98 4.68
CA ARG A 330 15.07 -10.65 4.42
C ARG A 330 15.66 -11.43 3.25
N SER A 331 15.19 -12.65 2.99
CA SER A 331 15.65 -13.43 1.82
C SER A 331 15.17 -12.87 0.48
N LYS A 332 14.20 -11.95 0.45
CA LYS A 332 13.75 -11.28 -0.78
C LYS A 332 14.78 -10.27 -1.31
N ASP A 333 15.72 -9.82 -0.46
CA ASP A 333 16.77 -8.84 -0.79
C ASP A 333 16.27 -7.57 -1.51
N ILE A 334 15.10 -7.07 -1.07
CA ILE A 334 14.52 -5.85 -1.63
C ILE A 334 15.17 -4.65 -0.92
N ASN A 335 16.13 -4.02 -1.59
CA ASN A 335 16.86 -2.89 -1.05
C ASN A 335 16.92 -1.70 -2.02
N TRP A 336 16.95 -0.48 -1.48
CA TRP A 336 17.09 0.76 -2.26
C TRP A 336 18.34 0.78 -3.14
N GLY A 337 19.36 0.03 -2.74
CA GLY A 337 20.64 -0.10 -3.41
C GLY A 337 20.53 -0.37 -4.91
N SER A 338 19.99 -1.53 -5.23
CA SER A 338 19.78 -2.00 -6.60
C SER A 338 18.71 -1.19 -7.35
N HIS A 339 17.66 -0.77 -6.64
CA HIS A 339 16.52 -0.04 -7.21
C HIS A 339 16.96 1.30 -7.79
N LEU A 340 17.71 2.09 -7.02
CA LEU A 340 18.16 3.40 -7.48
C LEU A 340 19.04 3.30 -8.73
N THR A 341 19.90 2.30 -8.83
CA THR A 341 20.74 2.09 -10.03
C THR A 341 19.87 1.86 -11.27
N LYS A 342 18.83 1.03 -11.18
CA LYS A 342 17.91 0.77 -12.29
C LYS A 342 17.04 1.97 -12.63
N LEU A 343 16.51 2.67 -11.62
CA LEU A 343 15.64 3.83 -11.82
C LEU A 343 16.38 4.99 -12.48
N LEU A 344 17.66 5.16 -12.17
CA LEU A 344 18.52 6.17 -12.78
C LEU A 344 19.02 5.74 -14.17
N GLY A 345 19.14 4.44 -14.44
CA GLY A 345 19.69 3.93 -15.70
C GLY A 345 21.15 4.35 -15.93
N GLU A 346 21.67 4.07 -17.12
CA GLU A 346 22.95 4.61 -17.58
C GLU A 346 22.78 6.08 -18.00
N ILE A 347 23.78 6.91 -17.70
CA ILE A 347 23.85 8.34 -18.09
C ILE A 347 24.69 8.46 -19.35
#